data_AF-A0A7Y6Q4J3-F1
#
_entry.id   AF-A0A7Y6Q4J3-F1
#
_cell.length_a   1.000
_cell.length_b   1.000
_cell.length_c   1.000
_cell.angle_alpha   90.00
_cell.angle_beta   90.00
_cell.angle_gamma   90.00
#
_symmetry.space_group_name_H-M   'P 1'
#
loop_
_entity.id
_entity.type
_entity.pdbx_description
1 polymer ?
#
loop_
_entity_poly.entity_id
_entity_poly.type
_entity_poly.pdbx_seq_one_letter_code
_entity_poly.pdbx_strand_id
1 'polypeptide(L)' 'MMSEQNLYRIVEVTVTRGGDRRDVGIMTVRQALELQVPSLEYSHPELNSRSDGRFLTRDQLQAYAVCA' A
#
# COMPACT_ATOMS: atom_id res chain seq x y z
N MET A 1 8.88 -15.36 -7.22
CA MET A 1 7.50 -15.88 -7.14
C MET A 1 6.83 -15.03 -6.09
N MET A 2 5.76 -14.28 -6.40
CA MET A 2 5.09 -13.46 -5.37
C MET A 2 4.60 -14.40 -4.28
N SER A 3 4.99 -14.17 -3.03
CA SER A 3 4.54 -14.98 -1.91
C SER A 3 3.09 -14.62 -1.60
N GLU A 4 2.19 -15.57 -1.82
CA GLU A 4 0.74 -15.39 -1.72
C GLU A 4 0.32 -14.79 -0.37
N GLN A 5 1.05 -15.10 0.70
CA GLN A 5 0.83 -14.55 2.04
C GLN A 5 0.96 -13.01 2.09
N ASN A 6 1.84 -12.42 1.28
CA ASN A 6 2.10 -10.99 1.28
C ASN A 6 1.06 -10.21 0.47
N LEU A 7 0.40 -10.86 -0.49
CA LEU A 7 -0.70 -10.28 -1.26
C LEU A 7 -1.96 -10.06 -0.42
N TYR A 8 -2.20 -10.90 0.59
CA TYR A 8 -3.36 -10.82 1.48
C TYR A 8 -3.13 -9.93 2.71
N ARG A 9 -1.93 -9.38 2.88
CA ARG A 9 -1.70 -8.43 3.98
C ARG A 9 -2.48 -7.15 3.77
N ILE A 10 -2.86 -6.53 4.88
CA ILE A 10 -3.68 -5.35 4.91
C ILE A 10 -2.79 -4.10 4.85
N VAL A 11 -3.18 -3.16 3.99
CA VAL A 11 -2.56 -1.84 3.86
C VAL A 11 -3.64 -0.77 3.86
N GLU A 12 -3.30 0.38 4.41
CA GLU A 12 -4.08 1.60 4.31
C GLU A 12 -3.60 2.37 3.08
N VAL A 13 -4.54 2.69 2.20
CA VAL A 13 -4.25 3.36 0.93
C VAL A 13 -4.68 4.80 1.01
N THR A 14 -3.77 5.70 0.62
CA THR A 14 -4.00 7.13 0.57
C THR A 14 -3.70 7.64 -0.83
N VAL A 15 -4.56 8.49 -1.38
CA VAL A 15 -4.29 9.18 -2.64
C VAL A 15 -3.91 10.62 -2.36
N THR A 16 -2.84 11.08 -3.02
CA THR A 16 -2.37 12.46 -2.87
C THR A 16 -2.50 13.16 -4.23
N ARG A 17 -3.40 14.15 -4.33
CA ARG A 17 -3.64 14.92 -5.56
C ARG A 17 -3.60 16.41 -5.26
N GLY A 18 -2.59 17.11 -5.80
CA GLY A 18 -2.52 18.58 -5.75
C GLY A 18 -2.40 19.15 -4.33
N GLY A 19 -1.75 18.44 -3.41
CA GLY A 19 -1.62 18.83 -2.00
C GLY A 19 -2.77 18.35 -1.11
N ASP A 20 -3.86 17.84 -1.70
CA ASP A 20 -4.93 17.18 -0.95
C ASP A 20 -4.61 15.70 -0.76
N ARG A 21 -4.70 15.24 0.49
CA ARG A 21 -4.43 13.86 0.87
C ARG A 21 -5.73 13.23 1.33
N ARG A 22 -6.19 12.22 0.60
CA ARG A 22 -7.47 11.55 0.87
C ARG A 22 -7.27 10.07 1.11
N ASP A 23 -7.84 9.60 2.22
CA ASP A 23 -7.84 8.19 2.57
C ASP A 23 -8.80 7.44 1.63
N VAL A 24 -8.26 6.47 0.90
CA VAL A 24 -9.02 5.59 0.02
C VAL A 24 -9.66 4.47 0.84
N GLY A 25 -8.92 3.97 1.85
CA GLY A 25 -9.40 2.98 2.80
C GLY A 25 -8.40 1.85 3.04
N ILE A 26 -8.87 0.84 3.76
CA ILE A 26 -8.09 -0.34 4.15
C ILE A 26 -8.38 -1.46 3.17
N MET A 27 -7.35 -2.05 2.55
CA MET A 27 -7.51 -3.16 1.61
C MET A 27 -6.27 -4.06 1.57
N THR A 28 -6.35 -5.16 0.83
CA THR A 28 -5.18 -6.04 0.65
C THR A 28 -4.11 -5.42 -0.25
N VAL A 29 -2.85 -5.84 -0.09
CA VAL A 29 -1.75 -5.48 -1.00
C VAL A 29 -2.13 -5.73 -2.46
N ARG A 30 -2.80 -6.85 -2.74
CA ARG A 30 -3.32 -7.15 -4.07
C ARG A 30 -4.27 -6.07 -4.60
N GLN A 31 -5.32 -5.76 -3.85
CA GLN A 31 -6.30 -4.75 -4.26
C GLN A 31 -5.66 -3.36 -4.41
N ALA A 32 -4.71 -3.03 -3.53
CA ALA A 32 -3.94 -1.80 -3.55
C ALA A 32 -3.06 -1.66 -4.81
N LEU A 33 -2.53 -2.77 -5.34
CA LEU A 33 -1.80 -2.83 -6.61
C LEU A 33 -2.73 -2.83 -7.82
N GLU A 34 -3.96 -3.35 -7.70
CA GLU A 34 -4.96 -3.33 -8.78
C GLU A 34 -5.60 -1.93 -8.99
N LEU A 35 -5.49 -1.03 -8.01
CA LEU A 35 -5.94 0.36 -8.13
C LEU A 35 -5.17 1.11 -9.23
N GLN A 36 -5.89 1.59 -10.24
CA GLN A 36 -5.33 2.40 -11.35
C GLN A 36 -5.42 3.91 -11.06
N VAL A 37 -4.91 4.34 -9.91
CA VAL A 37 -4.89 5.76 -9.52
C VAL A 37 -3.45 6.27 -9.43
N PRO A 38 -3.17 7.48 -9.95
CA PRO A 38 -1.85 8.09 -9.84
C PRO A 38 -1.60 8.56 -8.39
N SER A 39 -0.34 8.49 -7.95
CA SER A 39 0.12 9.02 -6.66
C SER A 39 -0.57 8.41 -5.43
N LEU A 40 -0.51 7.08 -5.34
CA LEU A 40 -0.89 6.35 -4.14
C LEU A 40 0.28 6.23 -3.15
N GLU A 41 -0.05 6.34 -1.88
CA GLU A 41 0.78 6.02 -0.74
C GLU A 41 0.13 4.89 0.07
N TYR A 42 0.96 3.99 0.58
CA TYR A 42 0.51 2.78 1.27
C TYR A 42 1.13 2.71 2.66
N SER A 43 0.40 2.26 3.68
CA SER A 43 1.04 1.91 4.95
C SER A 43 1.90 0.64 4.82
N HIS A 44 2.89 0.50 5.70
CA HIS A 44 3.72 -0.70 5.70
C HIS A 44 2.90 -1.92 6.16
N PRO A 45 2.81 -3.02 5.39
CA PRO A 45 1.99 -4.21 5.71
C PRO A 45 2.44 -5.00 6.96
N GLU A 46 3.55 -4.59 7.57
CA GLU A 46 4.12 -5.15 8.80
C GLU A 46 3.85 -4.28 10.02
N LEU A 47 3.46 -3.04 9.81
CA LEU A 47 3.14 -2.10 10.86
C LEU A 47 1.62 -2.08 10.98
N ASN A 48 1.10 -2.60 12.10
CA ASN A 48 -0.33 -2.61 12.43
C ASN A 48 -0.95 -1.22 12.62
N SER A 49 -0.22 -0.14 12.31
CA SER A 49 -0.71 1.22 12.46
C SER A 49 0.00 2.19 11.51
N ARG A 50 -0.79 3.01 10.82
CA ARG A 50 -0.34 4.22 10.07
C ARG A 50 0.51 5.18 10.89
N SER A 51 0.41 5.10 12.22
CA SER A 51 1.05 6.00 13.19
C SER A 51 2.58 6.01 13.14
N ASP A 52 3.22 5.02 12.51
CA ASP A 52 4.68 5.02 12.36
C ASP A 52 5.17 5.99 11.26
N GLY A 53 4.25 6.54 10.45
CA GLY A 53 4.57 7.52 9.41
C GLY A 53 5.38 6.97 8.23
N ARG A 54 5.61 5.65 8.18
CA ARG A 54 6.29 4.97 7.06
C ARG A 54 5.29 4.64 5.97
N PHE A 55 5.34 5.44 4.91
CA PHE A 55 4.55 5.22 3.70
C PHE A 55 5.43 4.59 2.63
N LEU A 56 4.86 3.59 1.94
CA LEU A 56 5.46 2.94 0.79
C LEU A 56 4.93 3.56 -0.50
N THR A 57 5.80 3.64 -1.51
CA THR A 57 5.38 3.90 -2.89
C THR A 57 4.85 2.63 -3.54
N ARG A 58 4.21 2.75 -4.70
CA ARG A 58 3.72 1.61 -5.47
C ARG A 58 4.83 0.59 -5.79
N ASP A 59 5.99 1.07 -6.23
CA ASP A 59 7.15 0.22 -6.50
C ASP A 59 7.62 -0.53 -5.25
N GLN A 60 7.64 0.13 -4.08
CA GLN A 60 8.04 -0.52 -2.83
C GLN A 60 7.00 -1.55 -2.37
N LEU A 61 5.71 -1.27 -2.54
CA LEU A 61 4.64 -2.22 -2.25
C LEU A 61 4.71 -3.44 -3.19
N GLN A 62 5.04 -3.22 -4.46
CA GLN A 62 5.23 -4.29 -5.43
C GLN A 62 6.47 -5.13 -5.11
N ALA A 63 7.59 -4.49 -4.73
CA ALA A 63 8.79 -5.18 -4.28
C ALA A 63 8.50 -6.04 -3.04
N TYR A 64 7.73 -5.52 -2.08
CA TYR A 64 7.26 -6.27 -0.91
C TYR A 64 6.46 -7.52 -1.31
N ALA A 65 5.54 -7.40 -2.27
CA ALA A 65 4.75 -8.52 -2.77
C ALA A 65 5.60 -9.60 -3.48
N VAL A 66 6.76 -9.23 -4.04
CA VAL A 66 7.62 -10.12 -4.85
C VAL A 66 8.77 -10.73 -4.04
N CYS A 67 9.36 -10.01 -3.10
CA CYS A 67 10.60 -10.39 -2.40
C CYS A 67 10.41 -11.15 -1.09
N ALA A 68 9.20 -11.22 -0.55
CA ALA A 68 8.97 -11.85 0.74
C ALA A 68 8.74 -13.37 0.67
#